data_AF-A0A7X5FRR0-F1
#
_entry.id   AF-A0A7X5FRR0-F1
#
_cell.length_a   1.000
_cell.length_b   1.000
_cell.length_c   1.000
_cell.angle_alpha   90.00
_cell.angle_beta   90.00
_cell.angle_gamma   90.00
#
_symmetry.space_group_name_H-M   'P 1'
#
loop_
_entity.id
_entity.type
_entity.pdbx_description
1 polymer ?
#
loop_
_entity_poly.entity_id
_entity_poly.type
_entity_poly.pdbx_seq_one_letter_code
_entity_poly.pdbx_strand_id
1 'polypeptide(L)'
;CLPGTILKYQKRLSGPLLDRIDLHIDVPSVSEEKLTSNILSESSQKVRERVVKAREIQRKRFKGLKIFNNGEMSSAQIKKFCQLTPEAVTILKQAIANLSLSARSYFKTIKISQTIADLNGTAKIEASYVAEALQFRSHDEG
;
A
#
# COMPACT_ATOMS: atom_id res chain seq x y z
N CYS A 1 -8.71 33.16 15.51
CA CYS A 1 -8.29 31.99 16.33
C CYS A 1 -6.78 31.90 16.34
N LEU A 2 -6.16 31.58 17.49
CA LEU A 2 -4.71 31.43 17.59
C LEU A 2 -4.23 30.26 16.70
N PRO A 3 -3.21 30.45 15.85
CA PRO A 3 -2.71 29.42 14.93
C PRO A 3 -2.35 28.09 15.61
N GLY A 4 -1.81 28.15 16.83
CA GLY A 4 -1.45 26.97 17.61
C GLY A 4 -2.63 26.09 18.04
N THR A 5 -3.84 26.66 18.15
CA THR A 5 -5.06 25.91 18.50
C THR A 5 -5.59 25.15 17.29
N ILE A 6 -5.40 25.68 16.07
CA ILE A 6 -5.80 25.03 14.81
C ILE A 6 -4.91 23.81 14.53
N LEU A 7 -3.58 23.95 14.69
CA LEU A 7 -2.62 22.86 14.54
C LEU A 7 -2.86 21.71 15.53
N LYS A 8 -3.12 22.02 16.81
CA LYS A 8 -3.45 20.99 17.81
C LYS A 8 -4.79 20.30 17.53
N TYR A 9 -5.78 21.05 17.05
CA TYR A 9 -7.10 20.51 16.72
C TYR A 9 -7.05 19.61 15.48
N GLN A 10 -6.33 20.04 14.44
CA GLN A 10 -6.07 19.22 13.24
C GLN A 10 -5.36 17.92 13.63
N LYS A 11 -4.24 17.96 14.37
CA LYS A 11 -3.53 16.74 14.80
C LYS A 11 -4.40 15.75 15.58
N ARG A 12 -5.33 16.25 16.42
CA ARG A 12 -6.20 15.41 17.25
C ARG A 12 -7.31 14.71 16.45
N LEU A 13 -7.79 15.34 15.38
CA LEU A 13 -8.81 14.77 14.49
C LEU A 13 -8.21 13.99 13.32
N SER A 14 -7.16 14.52 12.71
CA SER A 14 -6.52 13.93 11.54
C SER A 14 -5.77 12.65 11.89
N GLY A 15 -5.02 12.59 13.01
CA GLY A 15 -4.24 11.39 13.36
C GLY A 15 -5.06 10.09 13.35
N PRO A 16 -6.14 9.97 14.14
CA PRO A 16 -6.98 8.76 14.16
C PRO A 16 -7.78 8.49 12.87
N LEU A 17 -8.02 9.51 12.03
CA LEU A 17 -8.72 9.38 10.76
C LEU A 17 -7.76 8.97 9.63
N LEU A 18 -6.61 9.61 9.53
CA LEU A 18 -5.53 9.32 8.58
C LEU A 18 -4.95 7.92 8.82
N ASP A 19 -4.89 7.47 10.08
CA ASP A 19 -4.51 6.08 10.41
C ASP A 19 -5.47 5.02 9.83
N ARG A 20 -6.69 5.43 9.41
CA ARG A 20 -7.67 4.57 8.71
C ARG A 20 -7.64 4.69 7.18
N ILE A 21 -6.83 5.57 6.59
CA ILE A 21 -6.70 5.69 5.13
C ILE A 21 -5.57 4.81 4.65
N ASP A 22 -5.85 3.83 3.79
CA ASP A 22 -4.88 2.79 3.46
C ASP A 22 -3.76 3.22 2.49
N LEU A 23 -4.02 4.14 1.59
CA LEU A 23 -3.04 4.64 0.61
C LEU A 23 -3.18 6.16 0.51
N HIS A 24 -2.05 6.86 0.50
CA HIS A 24 -1.98 8.28 0.19
C HIS A 24 -1.04 8.47 -1.00
N ILE A 25 -1.55 9.08 -2.06
CA ILE A 25 -0.80 9.30 -3.30
C ILE A 25 -1.11 10.71 -3.75
N ASP A 26 -0.09 11.55 -3.80
CA ASP A 26 -0.19 12.86 -4.43
C ASP A 26 -0.20 12.67 -5.94
N VAL A 27 -1.30 13.05 -6.58
CA VAL A 27 -1.44 12.99 -8.02
C VAL A 27 -1.09 14.37 -8.58
N PRO A 28 0.05 14.53 -9.26
CA PRO A 28 0.40 15.82 -9.85
C PRO A 28 -0.61 16.18 -10.95
N SER A 29 -0.82 17.48 -11.12
CA SER A 29 -1.60 18.02 -12.23
C SER A 29 -1.12 17.44 -13.56
N VAL A 30 -2.04 17.06 -14.43
CA VAL A 30 -1.70 16.56 -15.76
C VAL A 30 -1.03 17.70 -16.54
N SER A 31 0.17 17.47 -17.08
CA SER A 31 0.84 18.46 -17.93
C SER A 31 0.09 18.70 -19.23
N GLU A 32 0.20 19.90 -19.79
CA GLU A 32 -0.38 20.25 -21.10
C GLU A 32 0.07 19.28 -22.21
N GLU A 33 1.34 18.84 -22.15
CA GLU A 33 1.90 17.82 -23.03
C GLU A 33 1.19 16.48 -22.91
N LYS A 34 0.82 16.02 -21.71
CA LYS A 34 0.07 14.76 -21.54
C LYS A 34 -1.38 14.90 -22.01
N LEU A 35 -1.97 16.09 -21.85
CA LEU A 35 -3.32 16.40 -22.35
C LEU A 35 -3.38 16.47 -23.89
N THR A 36 -2.28 16.88 -24.53
CA THR A 36 -2.18 17.03 -25.99
C THR A 36 -1.45 15.87 -26.68
N SER A 37 -0.77 15.01 -25.92
CA SER A 37 -0.07 13.85 -26.48
C SER A 37 -1.03 12.78 -26.98
N ASN A 38 -0.75 12.25 -28.17
CA ASN A 38 -1.37 11.03 -28.69
C ASN A 38 -0.66 9.75 -28.20
N ILE A 39 0.16 9.83 -27.13
CA ILE A 39 0.84 8.66 -26.58
C ILE A 39 -0.21 7.77 -25.94
N LEU A 40 -0.43 6.59 -26.52
CA LEU A 40 -1.35 5.59 -25.99
C LEU A 40 -0.85 5.12 -24.62
N SER A 41 -1.57 5.51 -23.58
CA SER A 41 -1.41 4.94 -22.24
C SER A 41 -1.91 3.49 -22.21
N GLU A 42 -1.55 2.76 -21.16
CA GLU A 42 -2.09 1.42 -20.93
C GLU A 42 -3.63 1.47 -20.91
N SER A 43 -4.28 0.65 -21.73
CA SER A 43 -5.75 0.66 -21.80
C SER A 43 -6.37 0.10 -20.52
N SER A 44 -7.55 0.61 -20.14
CA SER A 44 -8.30 0.09 -18.99
C SER A 44 -8.60 -1.40 -19.09
N GLN A 45 -8.67 -1.96 -20.31
CA GLN A 45 -8.80 -3.40 -20.53
C GLN A 45 -7.57 -4.17 -20.02
N LYS A 46 -6.35 -3.73 -20.37
CA LYS A 46 -5.10 -4.35 -19.88
C LYS A 46 -4.99 -4.26 -18.37
N VAL A 47 -5.34 -3.10 -17.79
CA VAL A 47 -5.39 -2.92 -16.33
C VAL A 47 -6.37 -3.89 -15.69
N ARG A 48 -7.59 -4.01 -16.24
CA ARG A 48 -8.62 -4.94 -15.75
C ARG A 48 -8.12 -6.37 -15.75
N GLU A 49 -7.48 -6.83 -16.83
CA GLU A 49 -6.92 -8.18 -16.92
C GLU A 49 -5.91 -8.45 -15.81
N ARG A 50 -5.00 -7.50 -15.54
CA ARG A 50 -4.03 -7.61 -14.44
C ARG A 50 -4.71 -7.69 -13.07
N VAL A 51 -5.73 -6.86 -12.83
CA VAL A 51 -6.47 -6.85 -11.57
C VAL A 51 -7.25 -8.16 -11.37
N VAL A 52 -7.90 -8.68 -12.41
CA VAL A 52 -8.65 -9.95 -12.34
C VAL A 52 -7.71 -11.11 -11.97
N LYS A 53 -6.55 -11.20 -12.61
CA LYS A 53 -5.53 -12.22 -12.28
C LYS A 53 -5.11 -12.16 -10.81
N ALA A 54 -4.81 -10.96 -10.30
CA ALA A 54 -4.48 -10.77 -8.88
C ALA A 54 -5.63 -11.21 -7.95
N ARG A 55 -6.89 -10.89 -8.28
CA ARG A 55 -8.06 -11.30 -7.52
C ARG A 55 -8.26 -12.82 -7.51
N GLU A 56 -7.96 -13.49 -8.62
CA GLU A 56 -8.01 -14.95 -8.67
C GLU A 56 -6.97 -15.61 -7.76
N ILE A 57 -5.75 -15.06 -7.71
CA ILE A 57 -4.70 -15.48 -6.77
C ILE A 57 -5.21 -15.34 -5.33
N GLN A 58 -5.80 -14.20 -4.98
CA GLN A 58 -6.37 -13.96 -3.65
C GLN A 58 -7.50 -14.94 -3.32
N ARG A 59 -8.41 -15.18 -4.27
CA ARG A 59 -9.52 -16.14 -4.09
C ARG A 59 -9.01 -17.56 -3.81
N LYS A 60 -7.94 -17.97 -4.49
CA LYS A 60 -7.28 -19.28 -4.24
C LYS A 60 -6.62 -19.30 -2.86
N ARG A 61 -5.84 -18.26 -2.52
CA ARG A 61 -5.15 -18.12 -1.22
C ARG A 61 -6.12 -18.18 -0.03
N PHE A 62 -7.27 -17.54 -0.14
CA PHE A 62 -8.24 -17.41 0.95
C PHE A 62 -9.40 -18.41 0.87
N LYS A 63 -9.30 -19.44 0.03
CA LYS A 63 -10.32 -20.48 -0.08
C LYS A 63 -10.63 -21.09 1.30
N GLY A 64 -11.91 -21.07 1.69
CA GLY A 64 -12.37 -21.58 2.99
C GLY A 64 -12.24 -20.59 4.16
N LEU A 65 -11.81 -19.36 3.92
CA LEU A 65 -11.78 -18.29 4.92
C LEU A 65 -12.91 -17.27 4.68
N LYS A 66 -13.26 -16.50 5.72
CA LYS A 66 -14.21 -15.38 5.63
C LYS A 66 -13.55 -14.05 5.25
N ILE A 67 -12.57 -14.10 4.34
CA ILE A 67 -11.89 -12.92 3.79
C ILE A 67 -11.75 -13.08 2.28
N PHE A 68 -11.80 -11.97 1.56
CA PHE A 68 -11.87 -11.96 0.10
C PHE A 68 -10.65 -11.30 -0.55
N ASN A 69 -9.84 -10.57 0.21
CA ASN A 69 -8.70 -9.83 -0.31
C ASN A 69 -7.60 -9.59 0.72
N ASN A 70 -6.44 -9.14 0.24
CA ASN A 70 -5.27 -8.92 1.08
C ASN A 70 -5.50 -7.85 2.17
N GLY A 71 -6.36 -6.86 1.91
CA GLY A 71 -6.71 -5.79 2.85
C GLY A 71 -7.38 -6.29 4.12
N GLU A 72 -8.15 -7.38 4.02
CA GLU A 72 -8.91 -7.96 5.14
C GLU A 72 -8.07 -8.89 6.04
N MET A 73 -6.81 -9.18 5.69
CA MET A 73 -5.99 -10.10 6.47
C MET A 73 -5.77 -9.61 7.92
N SER A 74 -5.89 -10.52 8.88
CA SER A 74 -5.42 -10.31 10.26
C SER A 74 -3.89 -10.44 10.34
N SER A 75 -3.29 -9.97 11.44
CA SER A 75 -1.84 -10.11 11.68
C SER A 75 -1.37 -11.58 11.66
N ALA A 76 -2.20 -12.50 12.14
CA ALA A 76 -1.94 -13.94 12.07
C ALA A 76 -1.98 -14.47 10.64
N GLN A 77 -2.94 -14.00 9.82
CA GLN A 77 -3.04 -14.38 8.41
C GLN A 77 -1.88 -13.80 7.58
N ILE A 78 -1.42 -12.58 7.87
CA ILE A 78 -0.24 -11.99 7.24
C ILE A 78 0.98 -12.91 7.45
N LYS A 79 1.25 -13.32 8.69
CA LYS A 79 2.37 -14.23 9.00
C LYS A 79 2.27 -15.57 8.26
N LYS A 80 1.04 -16.04 7.99
CA LYS A 80 0.77 -17.31 7.30
C LYS A 80 0.95 -17.20 5.78
N PHE A 81 0.47 -16.12 5.17
CA PHE A 81 0.34 -16.03 3.71
C PHE A 81 1.38 -15.15 3.03
N CYS A 82 1.96 -14.19 3.75
CA CYS A 82 2.90 -13.23 3.18
C CYS A 82 4.33 -13.73 3.36
N GLN A 83 4.91 -14.26 2.29
CA GLN A 83 6.29 -14.75 2.28
C GLN A 83 7.25 -13.62 1.87
N LEU A 84 7.89 -13.00 2.84
CA LEU A 84 8.90 -11.95 2.62
C LEU A 84 10.25 -12.57 2.28
N THR A 85 10.97 -12.00 1.31
CA THR A 85 12.38 -12.34 1.11
C THR A 85 13.25 -11.72 2.22
N PRO A 86 14.49 -12.21 2.44
CA PRO A 86 15.40 -11.62 3.42
C PRO A 86 15.66 -10.11 3.20
N GLU A 87 15.73 -9.70 1.94
CA GLU A 87 15.93 -8.31 1.52
C GLU A 87 14.68 -7.46 1.86
N ALA A 88 13.48 -8.00 1.60
CA ALA A 88 12.22 -7.35 1.97
C ALA A 88 12.11 -7.13 3.50
N VAL A 89 12.52 -8.12 4.29
CA VAL A 89 12.60 -8.00 5.76
C VAL A 89 13.58 -6.90 6.16
N THR A 90 14.71 -6.79 5.46
CA THR A 90 15.74 -5.77 5.73
C THR A 90 15.18 -4.36 5.50
N ILE A 91 14.49 -4.13 4.38
CA ILE A 91 13.84 -2.84 4.09
C ILE A 91 12.79 -2.50 5.16
N LEU A 92 11.96 -3.46 5.56
CA LEU A 92 10.96 -3.23 6.61
C LEU A 92 11.61 -2.83 7.94
N LYS A 93 12.73 -3.46 8.33
CA LYS A 93 13.47 -3.09 9.54
C LYS A 93 14.04 -1.68 9.46
N GLN A 94 14.61 -1.30 8.31
CA GLN A 94 15.11 0.04 8.07
C GLN A 94 13.97 1.07 8.11
N ALA A 95 12.80 0.75 7.54
CA ALA A 95 11.63 1.61 7.59
C ALA A 95 11.12 1.83 9.02
N ILE A 96 11.16 0.80 9.88
CA ILE A 96 10.85 0.95 11.30
C ILE A 96 11.81 1.94 11.98
N ALA A 97 13.12 1.79 11.74
CA ALA A 97 14.14 2.61 12.37
C ALA A 97 14.14 4.07 11.88
N ASN A 98 13.95 4.28 10.57
CA ASN A 98 14.19 5.57 9.92
C ASN A 98 12.92 6.35 9.61
N LEU A 99 11.77 5.68 9.49
CA LEU A 99 10.49 6.30 9.09
C LEU A 99 9.42 6.24 10.18
N SER A 100 9.80 5.87 11.42
CA SER A 100 8.88 5.73 12.56
C SER A 100 7.65 4.87 12.25
N LEU A 101 7.86 3.76 11.55
CA LEU A 101 6.78 2.90 11.08
C LEU A 101 6.06 2.24 12.28
N SER A 102 4.82 2.69 12.55
CA SER A 102 4.00 2.08 13.59
C SER A 102 3.70 0.60 13.28
N ALA A 103 3.41 -0.21 14.30
CA ALA A 103 3.05 -1.63 14.11
C ALA A 103 1.87 -1.81 13.13
N ARG A 104 0.93 -0.87 13.11
CA ARG A 104 -0.19 -0.87 12.16
C ARG A 104 0.29 -0.58 10.74
N SER A 105 1.11 0.45 10.57
CA SER A 105 1.69 0.81 9.26
C SER A 105 2.53 -0.35 8.72
N TYR A 106 3.28 -1.04 9.58
CA TYR A 106 4.06 -2.23 9.22
C TYR A 106 3.20 -3.34 8.59
N PHE A 107 2.12 -3.76 9.26
CA PHE A 107 1.25 -4.81 8.71
C PHE A 107 0.54 -4.37 7.44
N LYS A 108 0.18 -3.10 7.36
CA LYS A 108 -0.47 -2.50 6.20
C LYS A 108 0.47 -2.44 4.99
N THR A 109 1.72 -2.03 5.17
CA THR A 109 2.77 -2.11 4.14
C THR A 109 2.86 -3.52 3.59
N ILE A 110 2.89 -4.55 4.45
CA ILE A 110 2.94 -5.95 3.99
C ILE A 110 1.71 -6.33 3.16
N LYS A 111 0.49 -5.92 3.55
CA LYS A 111 -0.74 -6.19 2.76
C LYS A 111 -0.68 -5.54 1.37
N ILE A 112 -0.16 -4.32 1.29
CA ILE A 112 0.01 -3.58 0.03
C ILE A 112 1.08 -4.28 -0.82
N SER A 113 2.23 -4.62 -0.25
CA SER A 113 3.28 -5.36 -0.95
C SER A 113 2.81 -6.71 -1.47
N GLN A 114 1.97 -7.44 -0.72
CA GLN A 114 1.35 -8.68 -1.20
C GLN A 114 0.43 -8.44 -2.41
N THR A 115 -0.27 -7.30 -2.43
CA THR A 115 -1.13 -6.93 -3.56
C THR A 115 -0.31 -6.58 -4.79
N ILE A 116 0.83 -5.89 -4.62
CA ILE A 116 1.78 -5.63 -5.70
C ILE A 116 2.35 -6.95 -6.24
N ALA A 117 2.73 -7.88 -5.37
CA ALA A 117 3.20 -9.21 -5.77
C ALA A 117 2.11 -9.97 -6.58
N ASP A 118 0.86 -9.94 -6.12
CA ASP A 118 -0.27 -10.57 -6.83
C ASP A 118 -0.51 -9.96 -8.21
N LEU A 119 -0.37 -8.64 -8.36
CA LEU A 119 -0.47 -7.93 -9.65
C LEU A 119 0.66 -8.32 -10.61
N ASN A 120 1.84 -8.66 -10.07
CA ASN A 120 2.99 -9.15 -10.82
C ASN A 120 3.00 -10.69 -10.99
N GLY A 121 2.05 -11.40 -10.39
CA GLY A 121 1.97 -12.86 -10.44
C GLY A 121 3.05 -13.58 -9.64
N THR A 122 3.68 -12.90 -8.68
CA THR A 122 4.78 -13.45 -7.85
C THR A 122 4.25 -13.93 -6.50
N ALA A 123 4.76 -15.06 -6.01
CA ALA A 123 4.32 -15.66 -4.74
C ALA A 123 5.02 -15.03 -3.52
N LYS A 124 6.26 -14.55 -3.70
CA LYS A 124 7.08 -13.94 -2.65
C LYS A 124 7.03 -12.43 -2.75
N ILE A 125 7.06 -11.78 -1.59
CA ILE A 125 7.16 -10.33 -1.48
C ILE A 125 8.65 -9.96 -1.53
N GLU A 126 9.06 -9.37 -2.65
CA GLU A 126 10.40 -8.87 -2.87
C GLU A 126 10.62 -7.48 -2.27
N ALA A 127 11.89 -7.11 -2.13
CA ALA A 127 12.32 -5.81 -1.64
C ALA A 127 11.71 -4.64 -2.42
N SER A 128 11.62 -4.75 -3.74
CA SER A 128 11.02 -3.74 -4.63
C SER A 128 9.54 -3.47 -4.28
N TYR A 129 8.75 -4.50 -4.01
CA TYR A 129 7.33 -4.36 -3.64
C TYR A 129 7.13 -3.75 -2.24
N VAL A 130 8.09 -3.98 -1.32
CA VAL A 130 8.09 -3.28 -0.03
C VAL A 130 8.43 -1.80 -0.23
N ALA A 131 9.47 -1.51 -1.00
CA ALA A 131 9.88 -0.14 -1.28
C ALA A 131 8.76 0.66 -1.94
N GLU A 132 8.08 0.09 -2.94
CA GLU A 132 6.92 0.70 -3.60
C GLU A 132 5.75 0.93 -2.61
N ALA A 133 5.41 -0.08 -1.81
CA ALA A 133 4.34 0.05 -0.82
C ALA A 133 4.63 1.14 0.23
N LEU A 134 5.89 1.37 0.58
CA LEU A 134 6.30 2.45 1.47
C LEU A 134 6.12 3.84 0.85
N GLN A 135 6.21 3.98 -0.48
CA GLN A 135 5.98 5.26 -1.16
C GLN A 135 4.51 5.70 -1.09
N PHE A 136 3.57 4.76 -1.00
CA PHE A 136 2.13 5.08 -0.87
C PHE A 136 1.72 5.45 0.56
N ARG A 137 2.66 5.56 1.48
CA ARG A 137 2.39 6.00 2.86
C ARG A 137 2.29 7.51 2.90
N SER A 138 1.30 8.04 3.61
CA SER A 138 1.30 9.45 4.01
C SER A 138 2.51 9.73 4.89
N HIS A 139 3.41 10.61 4.43
CA HIS A 139 4.35 11.26 5.34
C HIS A 139 3.49 12.18 6.21
N ASP A 140 3.29 11.83 7.48
CA ASP A 140 2.89 12.81 8.47
C ASP A 140 4.06 13.78 8.58
N GLU A 141 4.08 14.83 7.76
CA GLU A 141 4.90 15.99 8.05
C GLU A 141 4.36 16.63 9.35
N GLY A 142 5.32 16.96 10.22
CA GLY A 142 5.11 17.34 11.61
C GLY A 142 4.28 18.59 11.85
#